data_AF-A0A127EUV4-F1
#
_entry.id   AF-A0A127EUV4-F1
#
_cell.length_a   1.000
_cell.length_b   1.000
_cell.length_c   1.000
_cell.angle_alpha   90.00
_cell.angle_beta   90.00
_cell.angle_gamma   90.00
#
_symmetry.space_group_name_H-M   'P 1'
#
loop_
_entity.id
_entity.type
_entity.pdbx_description
1 polymer ?
#
loop_
_entity_poly.entity_id
_entity_poly.type
_entity_poly.pdbx_seq_one_letter_code
_entity_poly.pdbx_strand_id
1 'polypeptide(L)'
;MHTVGPTDSGREASPESEQKMAALGYVQEAWAEARLDGIDDDCMAMTCLFAAFAELVGVYGEEAAAKYADTLSNRIRNGEFTLDQTPQ
;
A
#
# COMPACT_ATOMS: atom_id res chain seq x y z
N MET A 1 -11.41 -47.67 -8.96
CA MET A 1 -10.35 -46.85 -8.34
C MET A 1 -10.75 -45.39 -8.49
N HIS A 2 -11.19 -44.75 -7.41
CA HIS A 2 -11.57 -43.33 -7.40
C HIS A 2 -10.32 -42.55 -6.95
N THR A 3 -9.65 -41.85 -7.86
CA THR A 3 -8.52 -40.99 -7.52
C THR A 3 -9.08 -39.62 -7.12
N VAL A 4 -9.08 -39.35 -5.81
CA VAL A 4 -9.31 -38.02 -5.23
C VAL A 4 -8.29 -37.05 -5.84
N GLY A 5 -8.78 -35.94 -6.38
CA GLY A 5 -7.97 -34.92 -7.04
C GLY A 5 -7.01 -34.22 -6.08
N PRO A 6 -5.93 -33.59 -6.59
CA PRO A 6 -5.11 -32.74 -5.76
C PRO A 6 -5.93 -31.49 -5.44
N THR A 7 -6.19 -31.29 -4.15
CA THR A 7 -6.61 -30.00 -3.60
C THR A 7 -5.52 -28.99 -3.91
N ASP A 8 -5.67 -28.25 -5.00
CA ASP A 8 -4.98 -26.97 -5.18
C ASP A 8 -5.44 -26.08 -4.04
N SER A 9 -4.60 -26.02 -3.01
CA SER A 9 -4.78 -25.15 -1.86
C SER A 9 -4.35 -23.76 -2.31
N GLY A 10 -5.11 -23.21 -3.27
CA GLY A 10 -5.06 -21.82 -3.65
C GLY A 10 -5.32 -21.02 -2.38
N ARG A 11 -4.30 -20.31 -1.93
CA ARG A 11 -4.38 -19.40 -0.80
C ARG A 11 -5.44 -18.35 -1.16
N GLU A 12 -6.69 -18.58 -0.78
CA GLU A 12 -7.79 -17.64 -0.96
C GLU A 12 -7.34 -16.32 -0.33
N ALA A 13 -7.12 -15.32 -1.18
CA ALA A 13 -6.82 -13.98 -0.74
C ALA A 13 -7.99 -13.53 0.12
N SER A 14 -7.74 -13.00 1.32
CA SER A 14 -8.83 -12.48 2.13
C SER A 14 -9.49 -11.31 1.37
N PRO A 15 -10.81 -11.08 1.52
CA PRO A 15 -11.48 -9.96 0.88
C PRO A 15 -10.80 -8.60 1.15
N GLU A 16 -10.21 -8.45 2.33
CA GLU A 16 -9.40 -7.27 2.69
C GLU A 16 -8.12 -7.15 1.84
N SER A 17 -7.45 -8.27 1.57
CA SER A 17 -6.27 -8.28 0.70
C SER A 17 -6.64 -8.00 -0.76
N GLU A 18 -7.77 -8.50 -1.26
CA GLU A 18 -8.28 -8.18 -2.60
C GLU A 18 -8.60 -6.69 -2.73
N GLN A 19 -9.28 -6.12 -1.73
CA GLN A 19 -9.60 -4.69 -1.71
C GLN A 19 -8.33 -3.83 -1.69
N LYS A 20 -7.32 -4.20 -0.88
CA LYS A 20 -6.03 -3.50 -0.84
C LYS A 20 -5.31 -3.57 -2.19
N MET A 21 -5.31 -4.73 -2.85
CA MET A 21 -4.70 -4.90 -4.16
C MET A 21 -5.41 -4.07 -5.24
N ALA A 22 -6.74 -4.02 -5.22
CA ALA A 22 -7.51 -3.18 -6.14
C ALA A 22 -7.22 -1.69 -5.92
N ALA A 23 -7.22 -1.22 -4.68
CA ALA A 23 -6.88 0.16 -4.33
C ALA A 23 -5.47 0.53 -4.80
N LEU A 24 -4.50 -0.39 -4.63
CA LEU A 24 -3.14 -0.19 -5.12
C LEU A 24 -3.09 -0.04 -6.64
N GLY A 25 -3.86 -0.84 -7.38
CA GLY A 25 -3.98 -0.72 -8.83
C GLY A 25 -4.44 0.68 -9.27
N TYR A 26 -5.52 1.19 -8.66
CA TYR A 26 -6.01 2.55 -8.93
C TYR A 26 -4.95 3.63 -8.66
N VAL A 27 -4.19 3.50 -7.57
CA VAL A 27 -3.11 4.45 -7.25
C VAL A 27 -1.99 4.37 -8.27
N GLN A 28 -1.61 3.18 -8.73
CA GLN A 28 -0.57 2.99 -9.75
C GLN A 28 -0.96 3.57 -11.10
N GLU A 29 -2.22 3.40 -11.51
CA GLU A 29 -2.78 4.00 -12.73
C GLU A 29 -2.73 5.53 -12.65
N ALA A 30 -3.23 6.11 -11.55
CA ALA A 30 -3.16 7.56 -11.33
C ALA A 30 -1.71 8.09 -11.36
N TRP A 31 -0.75 7.31 -10.85
CA TRP A 31 0.67 7.66 -10.90
C TRP A 31 1.25 7.62 -12.32
N ALA A 32 0.84 6.64 -13.12
CA ALA A 32 1.24 6.55 -14.51
C ALA A 32 0.73 7.76 -15.32
N GLU A 33 -0.51 8.17 -15.09
CA GLU A 33 -1.09 9.38 -15.70
C GLU A 33 -0.37 10.65 -15.25
N ALA A 34 -0.14 10.81 -13.95
CA ALA A 34 0.57 11.98 -13.40
C ALA A 34 1.96 12.18 -14.03
N ARG A 35 2.69 11.07 -14.29
CA ARG A 35 3.99 11.13 -14.99
C ARG A 35 3.87 11.58 -16.44
N LEU A 36 2.81 11.18 -17.14
CA LEU A 36 2.55 11.63 -18.52
C LEU A 36 2.27 13.15 -18.56
N ASP A 37 1.64 13.69 -17.53
CA ASP A 37 1.40 15.12 -17.36
C ASP A 37 2.63 15.91 -16.86
N GLY A 38 3.75 15.22 -16.59
CA GLY A 38 4.99 15.84 -16.16
C GLY A 38 5.06 16.17 -14.66
N ILE A 39 4.20 15.56 -13.85
CA ILE A 39 4.25 15.68 -12.38
C ILE A 39 5.46 14.88 -11.86
N ASP A 40 6.24 15.53 -11.01
CA ASP A 40 7.39 14.92 -10.36
C ASP A 40 7.00 13.82 -9.35
N ASP A 41 7.75 12.72 -9.32
CA ASP A 41 7.46 11.56 -8.47
C ASP A 41 7.49 11.90 -6.97
N ASP A 42 8.40 12.78 -6.53
CA ASP A 42 8.48 13.20 -5.13
C ASP A 42 7.27 14.07 -4.76
N CYS A 43 6.83 14.93 -5.69
CA CYS A 43 5.63 15.75 -5.52
C CYS A 43 4.36 14.89 -5.38
N MET A 44 4.22 13.87 -6.23
CA MET A 44 3.11 12.93 -6.18
C MET A 44 3.12 12.15 -4.86
N ALA A 45 4.28 11.67 -4.41
CA ALA A 45 4.42 10.95 -3.14
C ALA A 45 4.01 11.80 -1.93
N MET A 46 4.48 13.05 -1.86
CA MET A 46 4.12 13.96 -0.78
C MET A 46 2.63 14.29 -0.79
N THR A 47 2.03 14.44 -1.98
CA THR A 47 0.59 14.69 -2.14
C THR A 47 -0.23 13.48 -1.68
N CYS A 48 0.17 12.27 -2.06
CA CYS A 48 -0.48 11.03 -1.61
C CYS A 48 -0.37 10.85 -0.09
N LEU A 49 0.78 11.16 0.51
CA LEU A 49 0.94 11.13 1.97
C LEU A 49 -0.01 12.11 2.65
N PHE A 50 -0.13 13.34 2.15
CA PHE A 50 -1.08 14.31 2.67
C PHE A 50 -2.51 13.80 2.58
N ALA A 51 -2.93 13.30 1.42
CA ALA A 51 -4.28 12.77 1.22
C ALA A 51 -4.57 11.59 2.16
N ALA A 52 -3.62 10.68 2.33
CA ALA A 52 -3.75 9.54 3.25
C ALA A 52 -3.89 10.00 4.70
N PHE A 53 -3.08 10.97 5.16
CA PHE A 53 -3.20 11.48 6.52
C PHE A 53 -4.48 12.29 6.74
N ALA A 54 -4.93 13.07 5.76
CA ALA A 54 -6.19 13.79 5.83
C ALA A 54 -7.37 12.82 6.03
N GLU A 55 -7.38 11.69 5.31
CA GLU A 55 -8.39 10.65 5.48
C GLU A 55 -8.29 9.98 6.86
N LEU A 56 -7.08 9.63 7.32
CA LEU A 56 -6.89 9.07 8.66
C LEU A 56 -7.39 10.00 9.77
N VAL A 57 -7.12 11.31 9.65
CA VAL A 57 -7.63 12.32 10.59
C VAL A 57 -9.15 12.43 10.49
N GLY A 58 -9.72 12.42 9.29
CA GLY A 58 -11.17 12.49 9.08
C GLY A 58 -11.93 11.30 9.68
N VAL A 59 -11.36 10.09 9.56
CA VAL A 59 -12.01 8.84 10.03
C VAL A 59 -11.74 8.58 11.52
N TYR A 60 -10.51 8.82 11.99
CA TYR A 60 -10.07 8.38 13.33
C TYR A 60 -9.72 9.52 14.29
N GLY A 61 -9.62 10.76 13.80
CA GLY A 61 -9.20 11.93 14.56
C GLY A 61 -7.69 12.16 14.59
N GLU A 62 -7.30 13.39 14.95
CA GLU A 62 -5.90 13.87 14.91
C GLU A 62 -4.95 13.02 15.77
N GLU A 63 -5.34 12.71 17.00
CA GLU A 63 -4.50 11.96 17.94
C GLU A 63 -4.24 10.51 17.48
N ALA A 64 -5.23 9.86 16.85
CA ALA A 64 -5.07 8.51 16.33
C ALA A 64 -4.14 8.50 15.09
N ALA A 65 -4.29 9.48 14.20
CA ALA A 65 -3.41 9.65 13.05
C ALA A 65 -1.96 9.97 13.47
N ALA A 66 -1.78 10.83 14.48
CA ALA A 66 -0.46 11.14 15.03
C ALA A 66 0.23 9.90 15.60
N LYS A 67 -0.48 9.10 16.40
CA LYS A 67 0.06 7.82 16.92
C LYS A 67 0.45 6.84 15.81
N TYR A 68 -0.33 6.78 14.73
CA TYR A 68 0.04 5.99 13.57
C TYR A 68 1.34 6.50 12.94
N ALA A 69 1.46 7.82 12.74
CA ALA A 69 2.64 8.46 12.17
C ALA A 69 3.92 8.22 13.00
N ASP A 70 3.82 8.23 14.33
CA ASP A 70 4.95 7.94 15.24
C ASP A 70 5.58 6.57 14.96
N THR A 71 4.78 5.58 14.53
CA THR A 71 5.29 4.24 14.21
C THR A 71 6.08 4.21 12.90
N LEU A 72 5.79 5.10 11.94
CA LEU A 72 6.36 5.07 10.59
C LEU A 72 7.87 5.22 10.61
N SER A 73 8.39 6.06 11.51
CA SER A 73 9.84 6.29 11.62
C SER A 73 10.61 4.99 11.90
N ASN A 74 10.07 4.13 12.75
CA ASN A 74 10.67 2.83 13.05
C ASN A 74 10.54 1.87 11.87
N ARG A 75 9.37 1.82 11.24
CA ARG A 75 9.09 0.96 10.07
C ARG A 75 10.00 1.29 8.88
N ILE A 76 10.22 2.58 8.62
CA ILE A 76 11.15 3.06 7.60
C ILE A 76 12.58 2.62 7.90
N ARG A 77 13.06 2.82 9.13
CA ARG A 77 14.42 2.40 9.53
C ARG A 77 14.62 0.89 9.49
N ASN A 78 13.55 0.12 9.67
CA ASN A 78 13.55 -1.33 9.56
C ASN A 78 13.48 -1.82 8.10
N GLY A 79 13.40 -0.92 7.11
CA GLY A 79 13.40 -1.26 5.69
C GLY A 79 12.06 -1.77 5.17
N GLU A 80 10.95 -1.57 5.90
CA GLU A 80 9.62 -2.04 5.46
C GLU A 80 9.14 -1.45 4.12
N PHE A 81 9.72 -0.32 3.71
CA PHE A 81 9.40 0.38 2.47
C PHE A 81 10.52 0.28 1.43
N THR A 82 11.59 -0.45 1.71
CA THR A 82 12.69 -0.69 0.76
C THR A 82 12.31 -1.86 -0.13
N LEU A 83 12.03 -1.59 -1.41
CA LEU A 83 11.64 -2.62 -2.38
C LEU A 83 12.84 -3.39 -2.98
N ASP A 84 14.06 -2.85 -2.82
CA ASP A 84 15.30 -3.48 -3.27
C ASP A 84 15.88 -4.43 -2.21
N GLN A 85 15.27 -5.60 -2.03
CA GLN A 85 16.02 -6.76 -1.54
C GLN A 85 16.63 -7.48 -2.74
N THR A 86 17.75 -6.97 -3.27
CA THR A 86 18.59 -7.83 -4.10
C THR A 86 19.22 -8.85 -3.14
N PRO A 87 18.96 -10.17 -3.29
CA PRO A 87 19.72 -11.16 -2.54
C PRO A 87 21.16 -11.03 -3.04
N GLN A 88 22.07 -10.65 -2.15
CA GLN A 88 23.50 -10.62 -2.42
C GLN A 88 24.07 -12.04 -2.44
#